data_AF-A0A921Z829-F1
#
_entry.id   AF-A0A921Z829-F1
#
_cell.length_a   1.000
_cell.length_b   1.000
_cell.length_c   1.000
_cell.angle_alpha   90.00
_cell.angle_beta   90.00
_cell.angle_gamma   90.00
#
_symmetry.space_group_name_H-M   'P 1'
#
loop_
_entity.id
_entity.type
_entity.pdbx_description
1 polymer ?
#
loop_
_entity_poly.entity_id
_entity_poly.type
_entity_poly.pdbx_seq_one_letter_code
_entity_poly.pdbx_strand_id
1 'polypeptide(L)'
;MEGSFDNDDPFIYRLNDSGSGPNLLVKVCAERGWRMYQGYSGSEERWNLWWRSSAFPAACYKTLGDWQFMNHIPKGGSICRKDNLSRLLRCMRRIYGPIYDFSPPCYHLPLEYAKLVSECSRLRRDEGAASNNVVWIHKPVAQSQGRGIFLFRSVCEMSCGTAAVVQRYIERPLLIAGYKFDLRLYVCVPSYRPLTAYMYAEGLARFGTDKYTLSDIHNPYRHLTNSSLNKTGPRYAECKDRIGSGCKWTLKQVRRALVGRWGAVEWLAWQRIRALVTLTLLAQATGTPPVRNCFEFYGFDVLLDDALKPWLLEVNLSPALAADCEADITVKQPMLHELFDLLGLPMKHTGLSLLRGPPMTSCSSEDESGAPRVVNSRAVTAAPRRGPRRRRRRLLPMHCVTLQPPMADKVMDLSDKNKELSSGRPYKSPSEPGTETTDVQSTSSVSITPSEAIDESWRGGYATAATRRRIMSACSWGNGVRWDRAIGRVGQWVRIYPHILASDDQVPMEDVRESVAQVSKFVRAAREVSRESGRDSLASRDAARDTVFEAALRKKLECGHQLQVWHPPF
;
A
#
# COMPACT_ATOMS: atom_id res chain seq x y z
N MET A 1 -33.05 -4.76 -19.90
CA MET A 1 -31.98 -5.58 -20.50
C MET A 1 -31.05 -5.98 -19.39
N GLU A 2 -30.97 -7.26 -19.08
CA GLU A 2 -30.07 -7.78 -18.06
C GLU A 2 -28.73 -8.05 -18.74
N GLY A 3 -27.70 -7.33 -18.30
CA GLY A 3 -26.33 -7.51 -18.82
C GLY A 3 -25.68 -8.73 -18.17
N SER A 4 -25.92 -9.92 -18.72
CA SER A 4 -25.02 -11.05 -18.48
C SER A 4 -23.60 -10.66 -18.89
N PHE A 5 -22.61 -10.93 -18.04
CA PHE A 5 -21.21 -10.78 -18.43
C PHE A 5 -20.89 -11.81 -19.52
N ASP A 6 -20.78 -11.37 -20.78
CA ASP A 6 -20.29 -12.24 -21.85
C ASP A 6 -18.88 -12.71 -21.49
N ASN A 7 -18.69 -14.03 -21.49
CA ASN A 7 -17.52 -14.62 -20.85
C ASN A 7 -16.24 -14.43 -21.68
N ASP A 8 -16.38 -14.11 -22.96
CA ASP A 8 -15.28 -13.85 -23.90
C ASP A 8 -14.77 -12.40 -23.88
N ASP A 9 -15.55 -11.48 -23.31
CA ASP A 9 -15.21 -10.04 -23.33
C ASP A 9 -13.94 -9.76 -22.49
N PRO A 10 -12.92 -9.08 -23.03
CA PRO A 10 -11.63 -8.93 -22.35
C PRO A 10 -11.73 -7.98 -21.16
N PHE A 11 -11.12 -8.33 -20.03
CA PHE A 11 -10.99 -7.38 -18.92
C PHE A 11 -9.90 -6.34 -19.26
N ILE A 12 -10.27 -5.07 -19.34
CA ILE A 12 -9.40 -3.97 -19.78
C ILE A 12 -8.93 -3.14 -18.59
N TYR A 13 -7.61 -2.91 -18.50
CA TYR A 13 -6.99 -2.10 -17.44
C TYR A 13 -6.23 -0.88 -17.98
N ARG A 14 -6.28 0.23 -17.26
CA ARG A 14 -5.66 1.51 -17.57
C ARG A 14 -4.67 1.92 -16.47
N LEU A 15 -3.48 2.39 -16.85
CA LEU A 15 -2.42 2.79 -15.90
C LEU A 15 -2.13 4.29 -15.96
N ASN A 16 -2.27 4.97 -14.82
CA ASN A 16 -2.07 6.41 -14.64
C ASN A 16 -2.83 7.26 -15.69
N ASP A 17 -2.43 8.52 -15.87
CA ASP A 17 -2.86 9.34 -17.01
C ASP A 17 -1.91 9.19 -18.21
N SER A 18 -0.67 8.76 -17.96
CA SER A 18 0.43 8.60 -18.93
C SER A 18 0.44 7.26 -19.67
N GLY A 19 -0.52 6.37 -19.43
CA GLY A 19 -0.53 4.98 -19.93
C GLY A 19 0.53 4.05 -19.30
N SER A 20 1.55 4.61 -18.66
CA SER A 20 2.68 3.88 -18.06
C SER A 20 2.45 3.55 -16.58
N GLY A 21 3.08 2.48 -16.09
CA GLY A 21 3.04 2.08 -14.68
C GLY A 21 4.07 0.99 -14.34
N PRO A 22 4.04 0.41 -13.13
CA PRO A 22 5.05 -0.55 -12.70
C PRO A 22 5.07 -1.83 -13.54
N ASN A 23 6.24 -2.22 -14.05
CA ASN A 23 6.39 -3.42 -14.90
C ASN A 23 5.83 -4.70 -14.25
N LEU A 24 5.92 -4.83 -12.91
CA LEU A 24 5.33 -5.96 -12.19
C LEU A 24 3.79 -5.96 -12.25
N LEU A 25 3.15 -4.79 -12.17
CA LEU A 25 1.70 -4.67 -12.30
C LEU A 25 1.26 -5.02 -13.72
N VAL A 26 1.97 -4.53 -14.74
CA VAL A 26 1.76 -4.90 -16.15
C VAL A 26 1.89 -6.42 -16.33
N LYS A 27 2.94 -7.03 -15.76
CA LYS A 27 3.15 -8.49 -15.80
C LYS A 27 1.99 -9.26 -15.17
N VAL A 28 1.55 -8.87 -13.98
CA VAL A 28 0.44 -9.55 -13.27
C VAL A 28 -0.88 -9.40 -14.03
N CYS A 29 -1.21 -8.22 -14.56
CA CYS A 29 -2.40 -8.04 -15.39
C CYS A 29 -2.37 -8.95 -16.64
N ALA A 30 -1.22 -9.03 -17.33
CA ALA A 30 -1.05 -9.92 -18.49
C ALA A 30 -1.12 -11.41 -18.10
N GLU A 31 -0.58 -11.81 -16.95
CA GLU A 31 -0.71 -13.17 -16.40
C GLU A 31 -2.16 -13.54 -16.05
N ARG A 32 -3.02 -12.55 -15.69
CA ARG A 32 -4.48 -12.74 -15.52
C ARG A 32 -5.28 -12.65 -16.83
N GLY A 33 -4.60 -12.47 -17.96
CA GLY A 33 -5.22 -12.36 -19.29
C GLY A 33 -5.87 -11.00 -19.59
N TRP A 34 -5.56 -9.96 -18.82
CA TRP A 34 -6.16 -8.64 -18.99
C TRP A 34 -5.45 -7.85 -20.11
N ARG A 35 -6.20 -7.05 -20.86
CA ARG A 35 -5.67 -6.19 -21.93
C ARG A 35 -5.40 -4.79 -21.41
N MET A 36 -4.28 -4.18 -21.80
CA MET A 36 -4.02 -2.77 -21.49
C MET A 36 -4.84 -1.89 -22.43
N TYR A 37 -5.56 -0.91 -21.89
CA TYR A 37 -6.31 0.11 -22.64
C TYR A 37 -5.37 0.88 -23.57
N GLN A 38 -5.61 0.83 -24.89
CA GLN A 38 -4.69 1.41 -25.88
C GLN A 38 -5.02 2.85 -26.28
N GLY A 39 -6.20 3.36 -25.91
CA GLY A 39 -6.66 4.71 -26.22
C GLY A 39 -7.82 4.73 -27.22
N TYR A 40 -8.21 5.94 -27.64
CA TYR A 40 -9.40 6.21 -28.47
C TYR A 40 -9.20 5.84 -29.95
N SER A 41 -8.85 4.58 -30.22
CA SER A 41 -8.68 4.04 -31.57
C SER A 41 -10.02 3.66 -32.21
N GLY A 42 -10.80 4.68 -32.60
CA GLY A 42 -12.05 4.56 -33.36
C GLY A 42 -13.26 4.03 -32.58
N SER A 43 -13.05 3.28 -31.50
CA SER A 43 -14.08 2.88 -30.54
C SER A 43 -13.64 3.24 -29.12
N GLU A 44 -14.60 3.60 -28.25
CA GLU A 44 -14.33 3.81 -26.82
C GLU A 44 -14.22 2.45 -26.10
N GLU A 45 -13.00 1.87 -26.10
CA GLU A 45 -12.72 0.64 -25.35
C GLU A 45 -13.16 0.80 -23.87
N ARG A 46 -14.16 0.03 -23.43
CA ARG A 46 -14.72 0.12 -22.09
C ARG A 46 -13.74 -0.44 -21.05
N TRP A 47 -12.91 0.43 -20.47
CA TRP A 47 -12.00 0.05 -19.38
C TRP A 47 -12.78 -0.40 -18.13
N ASN A 48 -12.26 -1.43 -17.45
CA ASN A 48 -12.81 -1.98 -16.21
C ASN A 48 -12.01 -1.55 -14.98
N LEU A 49 -10.67 -1.55 -15.01
CA LEU A 49 -9.83 -1.12 -13.88
C LEU A 49 -8.95 0.06 -14.26
N TRP A 50 -9.07 1.19 -13.57
CA TRP A 50 -8.09 2.28 -13.66
C TRP A 50 -7.23 2.27 -12.40
N TRP A 51 -5.93 1.99 -12.57
CA TRP A 51 -4.93 2.04 -11.51
C TRP A 51 -4.04 3.28 -11.65
N ARG A 52 -3.91 4.08 -10.58
CA ARG A 52 -3.09 5.29 -10.51
C ARG A 52 -2.11 5.25 -9.34
N SER A 53 -1.07 6.07 -9.46
CA SER A 53 -0.10 6.36 -8.39
C SER A 53 -0.54 7.55 -7.52
N SER A 54 -1.58 8.27 -7.95
CA SER A 54 -2.12 9.48 -7.34
C SER A 54 -3.64 9.42 -7.32
N ALA A 55 -4.25 10.04 -6.31
CA ALA A 55 -5.70 10.15 -6.17
C ALA A 55 -6.38 10.78 -7.40
N PHE A 56 -7.60 10.35 -7.71
CA PHE A 56 -8.36 10.83 -8.86
C PHE A 56 -9.03 12.19 -8.55
N PRO A 57 -9.27 13.04 -9.57
CA PRO A 57 -10.15 14.20 -9.47
C PRO A 57 -11.56 13.84 -8.97
N ALA A 58 -12.22 14.79 -8.29
CA ALA A 58 -13.54 14.58 -7.69
C ALA A 58 -14.63 14.16 -8.70
N ALA A 59 -14.49 14.54 -9.97
CA ALA A 59 -15.42 14.17 -11.04
C ALA A 59 -15.39 12.66 -11.33
N CYS A 60 -14.23 12.00 -11.32
CA CYS A 60 -14.09 10.60 -11.72
C CYS A 60 -14.91 9.64 -10.83
N TYR A 61 -15.07 9.95 -9.54
CA TYR A 61 -15.90 9.16 -8.63
C TYR A 61 -17.42 9.39 -8.84
N LYS A 62 -17.82 10.52 -9.45
CA LYS A 62 -19.23 10.81 -9.81
C LYS A 62 -19.63 10.12 -11.12
N THR A 63 -18.68 9.87 -12.01
CA THR A 63 -18.89 9.28 -13.35
C THR A 63 -18.47 7.80 -13.44
N LEU A 64 -18.21 7.15 -12.31
CA LEU A 64 -17.74 5.76 -12.29
C LEU A 64 -18.88 4.80 -12.62
N GLY A 65 -18.75 4.04 -13.71
CA GLY A 65 -19.72 3.02 -14.08
C GLY A 65 -19.69 1.79 -13.16
N ASP A 66 -20.80 1.05 -13.11
CA ASP A 66 -20.94 -0.14 -12.25
C ASP A 66 -19.94 -1.27 -12.60
N TRP A 67 -19.46 -1.34 -13.84
CA TRP A 67 -18.41 -2.27 -14.31
C TRP A 67 -16.98 -1.73 -14.14
N GLN A 68 -16.82 -0.55 -13.51
CA GLN A 68 -15.56 0.19 -13.44
C GLN A 68 -15.04 0.32 -12.01
N PHE A 69 -13.73 0.13 -11.84
CA PHE A 69 -13.02 0.07 -10.57
C PHE A 69 -11.86 1.05 -10.51
N MET A 70 -11.62 1.64 -9.33
CA MET A 70 -10.51 2.57 -9.08
C MET A 70 -9.75 2.20 -7.80
N ASN A 71 -8.41 2.32 -7.84
CA ASN A 71 -7.53 1.91 -6.74
C ASN A 71 -7.32 2.98 -5.64
N HIS A 72 -8.15 4.03 -5.62
CA HIS A 72 -8.18 5.04 -4.56
C HIS A 72 -9.62 5.40 -4.16
N ILE A 73 -9.80 5.82 -2.91
CA ILE A 73 -11.07 6.28 -2.34
C ILE A 73 -11.00 7.81 -2.11
N PRO A 74 -12.08 8.58 -2.31
CA PRO A 74 -12.08 10.02 -2.01
C PRO A 74 -11.61 10.29 -0.57
N LYS A 75 -10.60 11.16 -0.42
CA LYS A 75 -9.92 11.47 0.86
C LYS A 75 -9.16 10.31 1.51
N GLY A 76 -9.09 9.12 0.90
CA GLY A 76 -8.36 7.95 1.42
C GLY A 76 -6.86 8.18 1.62
N GLY A 77 -6.28 9.15 0.90
CA GLY A 77 -4.91 9.63 1.08
C GLY A 77 -4.67 10.54 2.31
N SER A 78 -5.66 10.80 3.17
CA SER A 78 -5.50 11.78 4.28
C SER A 78 -4.44 11.35 5.30
N ILE A 79 -4.37 10.05 5.64
CA ILE A 79 -3.30 9.46 6.48
C ILE A 79 -1.93 9.36 5.77
N CYS A 80 -1.85 9.62 4.47
CA CYS A 80 -0.60 9.47 3.71
C CYS A 80 0.27 10.74 3.71
N ARG A 81 -0.30 11.89 4.09
CA ARG A 81 0.44 13.13 4.33
C ARG A 81 0.98 13.16 5.76
N LYS A 82 2.29 13.37 5.91
CA LYS A 82 3.01 13.35 7.20
C LYS A 82 2.41 14.30 8.24
N ASP A 83 2.01 15.50 7.83
CA ASP A 83 1.40 16.51 8.70
C ASP A 83 -0.05 16.15 9.09
N ASN A 84 -0.85 15.69 8.14
CA ASN A 84 -2.23 15.27 8.40
C ASN A 84 -2.31 14.01 9.27
N LEU A 85 -1.50 12.98 8.96
CA LEU A 85 -1.37 11.76 9.78
C LEU A 85 -1.08 12.10 11.25
N SER A 86 -0.08 12.93 11.47
CA SER A 86 0.32 13.30 12.83
C SER A 86 -0.71 14.20 13.54
N ARG A 87 -1.47 15.05 12.82
CA ARG A 87 -2.63 15.76 13.39
C ARG A 87 -3.75 14.80 13.79
N LEU A 88 -4.12 13.85 12.92
CA LEU A 88 -5.17 12.86 13.18
C LEU A 88 -4.80 11.98 14.38
N LEU A 89 -3.59 11.41 14.41
CA LEU A 89 -3.15 10.58 15.54
C LEU A 89 -3.01 11.38 16.84
N ARG A 90 -2.53 12.64 16.80
CA ARG A 90 -2.51 13.53 17.98
C ARG A 90 -3.92 13.85 18.49
N CYS A 91 -4.91 13.96 17.61
CA CYS A 91 -6.32 14.13 17.96
C CYS A 91 -6.90 12.87 18.61
N MET A 92 -6.75 11.70 17.95
CA MET A 92 -7.25 10.42 18.47
C MET A 92 -6.61 10.06 19.82
N ARG A 93 -5.31 10.36 20.01
CA ARG A 93 -4.61 10.23 21.31
C ARG A 93 -5.22 11.08 22.42
N ARG A 94 -5.74 12.28 22.11
CA ARG A 94 -6.43 13.12 23.10
C ARG A 94 -7.80 12.56 23.50
N ILE A 95 -8.49 11.90 22.59
CA ILE A 95 -9.85 11.37 22.80
C ILE A 95 -9.82 9.97 23.45
N TYR A 96 -8.92 9.10 22.99
CA TYR A 96 -8.86 7.68 23.35
C TYR A 96 -7.62 7.28 24.16
N GLY A 97 -6.74 8.24 24.48
CA GLY A 97 -5.62 8.05 25.38
C GLY A 97 -4.51 7.12 24.84
N PRO A 98 -3.82 6.38 25.74
CA PRO A 98 -2.61 5.61 25.41
C PRO A 98 -2.76 4.49 24.37
N ILE A 99 -3.98 4.16 23.91
CA ILE A 99 -4.15 3.21 22.79
C ILE A 99 -3.54 3.74 21.48
N TYR A 100 -3.37 5.07 21.36
CA TYR A 100 -2.70 5.75 20.26
C TYR A 100 -1.21 6.08 20.51
N ASP A 101 -0.57 5.53 21.55
CA ASP A 101 0.86 5.74 21.87
C ASP A 101 1.83 5.00 20.91
N PHE A 102 1.47 4.82 19.65
CA PHE A 102 2.29 4.21 18.60
C PHE A 102 2.87 5.22 17.59
N SER A 103 2.64 6.53 17.77
CA SER A 103 3.35 7.60 17.03
C SER A 103 4.23 8.39 18.00
N PRO A 104 5.52 8.59 17.72
CA PRO A 104 6.37 9.45 18.56
C PRO A 104 5.90 10.92 18.55
N PRO A 105 6.13 11.69 19.64
CA PRO A 105 5.82 13.11 19.72
C PRO A 105 6.45 13.91 18.57
N CYS A 106 5.71 14.90 18.06
CA CYS A 106 6.09 15.66 16.87
C CYS A 106 5.53 17.09 16.87
N TYR A 107 6.13 17.96 16.07
CA TYR A 107 5.84 19.40 15.93
C TYR A 107 5.76 19.77 14.44
N HIS A 108 4.76 20.59 14.06
CA HIS A 108 4.56 21.05 12.68
C HIS A 108 5.24 22.39 12.43
N LEU A 109 6.29 22.44 11.62
CA LEU A 109 6.99 23.67 11.28
C LEU A 109 6.35 24.37 10.07
N PRO A 110 6.35 25.73 10.03
CA PRO A 110 6.91 26.64 11.03
C PRO A 110 6.02 26.86 12.28
N LEU A 111 4.72 26.55 12.20
CA LEU A 111 3.68 26.94 13.17
C LEU A 111 3.92 26.50 14.63
N GLU A 112 4.66 25.43 14.86
CA GLU A 112 4.96 24.89 16.19
C GLU A 112 6.44 25.04 16.59
N TYR A 113 7.21 25.87 15.90
CA TYR A 113 8.65 26.07 16.18
C TYR A 113 8.91 26.49 17.63
N ALA A 114 8.19 27.48 18.16
CA ALA A 114 8.35 27.91 19.55
C ALA A 114 8.05 26.78 20.56
N LYS A 115 7.11 25.87 20.25
CA LYS A 115 6.80 24.70 21.09
C LYS A 115 7.94 23.67 21.06
N LEU A 116 8.56 23.46 19.88
CA LEU A 116 9.74 22.61 19.73
C LEU A 116 10.93 23.17 20.51
N VAL A 117 11.23 24.46 20.38
CA VAL A 117 12.30 25.13 21.14
C VAL A 117 12.05 25.02 22.64
N SER A 118 10.81 25.23 23.09
CA SER A 118 10.42 25.07 24.50
C SER A 118 10.62 23.65 25.02
N GLU A 119 10.20 22.62 24.28
CA GLU A 119 10.40 21.21 24.67
C GLU A 119 11.89 20.82 24.68
N CYS A 120 12.66 21.20 23.66
CA CYS A 120 14.11 21.00 23.65
C CYS A 120 14.80 21.67 24.84
N SER A 121 14.29 22.83 25.28
CA SER A 121 14.80 23.54 26.46
C SER A 121 14.33 22.92 27.79
N ARG A 122 13.16 22.28 27.81
CA ARG A 122 12.67 21.52 28.96
C ARG A 122 13.48 20.24 29.17
N LEU A 123 13.62 19.41 28.13
CA LEU A 123 14.43 18.20 28.18
C LEU A 123 15.88 18.50 28.60
N ARG A 124 16.44 19.65 28.15
CA ARG A 124 17.76 20.16 28.57
C ARG A 124 17.92 20.53 30.05
N ARG A 125 16.82 20.62 30.81
CA ARG A 125 16.85 20.80 32.27
C ARG A 125 16.53 19.49 32.99
N ASP A 126 15.53 18.77 32.50
CA ASP A 126 14.97 17.61 33.22
C ASP A 126 15.85 16.35 33.11
N GLU A 127 16.62 16.16 32.02
CA GLU A 127 17.45 14.95 31.80
C GLU A 127 18.95 15.16 32.09
N GLY A 128 19.34 16.33 32.62
CA GLY A 128 20.74 16.65 32.94
C GLY A 128 21.69 16.47 31.74
N ALA A 129 22.92 16.01 31.97
CA ALA A 129 23.91 15.83 30.89
C ALA A 129 23.47 14.83 29.79
N ALA A 130 22.53 13.93 30.06
CA ALA A 130 21.98 13.01 29.07
C ALA A 130 21.10 13.71 28.02
N SER A 131 20.52 14.87 28.35
CA SER A 131 19.63 15.63 27.48
C SER A 131 20.26 16.04 26.15
N ASN A 132 21.58 16.26 26.13
CA ASN A 132 22.32 16.65 24.91
C ASN A 132 22.38 15.52 23.89
N ASN A 133 21.99 14.30 24.27
CA ASN A 133 21.93 13.16 23.36
C ASN A 133 20.54 12.94 22.73
N VAL A 134 19.51 13.72 23.14
CA VAL A 134 18.14 13.68 22.60
C VAL A 134 18.16 13.95 21.09
N VAL A 135 17.90 12.90 20.30
CA VAL A 135 17.86 12.99 18.84
C VAL A 135 16.44 13.29 18.35
N TRP A 136 16.36 14.19 17.38
CA TRP A 136 15.17 14.53 16.61
C TRP A 136 15.39 14.19 15.14
N ILE A 137 14.29 13.97 14.41
CA ILE A 137 14.28 13.76 12.96
C ILE A 137 13.38 14.79 12.27
N HIS A 138 13.95 15.52 11.32
CA HIS A 138 13.24 16.47 10.47
C HIS A 138 12.69 15.74 9.24
N LYS A 139 11.40 15.89 8.93
CA LYS A 139 10.74 15.27 7.77
C LYS A 139 9.95 16.33 6.97
N PRO A 140 10.38 16.75 5.77
CA PRO A 140 9.60 17.69 4.95
C PRO A 140 8.23 17.10 4.57
N VAL A 141 7.17 17.91 4.60
CA VAL A 141 5.78 17.42 4.42
C VAL A 141 5.53 16.85 3.03
N ALA A 142 6.03 17.53 1.99
CA ALA A 142 5.76 17.20 0.58
C ALA A 142 6.83 16.28 -0.05
N GLN A 143 7.76 15.70 0.74
CA GLN A 143 8.83 14.84 0.23
C GLN A 143 8.69 13.38 0.68
N SER A 144 9.25 12.49 -0.14
CA SER A 144 9.26 11.04 0.01
C SER A 144 10.66 10.48 -0.27
N GLN A 145 10.81 9.15 -0.25
CA GLN A 145 12.05 8.46 -0.65
C GLN A 145 13.30 8.75 0.21
N GLY A 146 13.14 9.42 1.36
CA GLY A 146 14.23 9.88 2.23
C GLY A 146 14.75 11.31 1.93
N ARG A 147 14.23 11.99 0.90
CA ARG A 147 14.71 13.32 0.50
C ARG A 147 14.38 14.39 1.56
N GLY A 148 15.37 15.24 1.84
CA GLY A 148 15.31 16.32 2.84
C GLY A 148 15.16 15.87 4.30
N ILE A 149 15.27 14.57 4.58
CA ILE A 149 15.22 14.01 5.93
C ILE A 149 16.62 14.04 6.54
N PHE A 150 16.75 14.65 7.73
CA PHE A 150 17.98 14.66 8.51
C PHE A 150 17.70 14.50 10.01
N LEU A 151 18.73 14.15 10.77
CA LEU A 151 18.72 14.03 12.23
C LEU A 151 19.49 15.21 12.82
N PHE A 152 19.08 15.66 14.02
CA PHE A 152 19.73 16.76 14.75
C PHE A 152 19.57 16.58 16.27
N ARG A 153 20.39 17.29 17.07
CA ARG A 153 20.32 17.38 18.54
C ARG A 153 20.01 18.79 19.05
N SER A 154 20.36 19.80 18.27
CA SER A 154 20.10 21.22 18.56
C SER A 154 19.24 21.84 17.47
N VAL A 155 18.25 22.64 17.87
CA VAL A 155 17.39 23.41 16.94
C VAL A 155 18.19 24.39 16.07
N CYS A 156 19.41 24.75 16.47
CA CYS A 156 20.35 25.56 15.70
C CYS A 156 20.86 24.87 14.42
N GLU A 157 20.75 23.54 14.31
CA GLU A 157 21.08 22.78 13.10
C GLU A 157 20.01 22.91 12.01
N MET A 158 18.92 23.64 12.25
CA MET A 158 17.74 23.69 11.39
C MET A 158 17.55 25.02 10.67
N SER A 159 17.33 24.98 9.34
CA SER A 159 16.82 26.13 8.58
C SER A 159 15.29 26.22 8.66
N CYS A 160 14.80 27.25 9.35
CA CYS A 160 13.37 27.51 9.51
C CYS A 160 12.77 28.21 8.29
N GLY A 161 12.49 27.46 7.22
CA GLY A 161 11.91 28.01 5.98
C GLY A 161 11.02 27.07 5.16
N THR A 162 10.83 25.81 5.56
CA THR A 162 9.99 24.84 4.80
C THR A 162 9.00 24.13 5.70
N ALA A 163 7.86 23.71 5.13
CA ALA A 163 6.82 22.98 5.85
C ALA A 163 7.28 21.55 6.18
N ALA A 164 7.39 21.24 7.48
CA ALA A 164 7.98 19.99 7.96
C ALA A 164 7.29 19.44 9.21
N VAL A 165 7.49 18.13 9.44
CA VAL A 165 7.19 17.46 10.71
C VAL A 165 8.52 17.14 11.38
N VAL A 166 8.80 17.79 12.49
CA VAL A 166 9.88 17.37 13.42
C VAL A 166 9.30 16.31 14.34
N GLN A 167 10.03 15.22 14.57
CA GLN A 167 9.57 14.12 15.43
C GLN A 167 10.70 13.61 16.33
N ARG A 168 10.38 13.20 17.56
CA ARG A 168 11.33 12.55 18.47
C ARG A 168 11.86 11.28 17.80
N TYR A 169 13.19 11.13 17.69
CA TYR A 169 13.77 9.97 17.02
C TYR A 169 13.66 8.71 17.90
N ILE A 170 13.49 7.55 17.27
CA ILE A 170 13.51 6.26 17.96
C ILE A 170 14.96 5.81 18.03
N GLU A 171 15.60 6.14 19.16
CA GLU A 171 17.04 5.99 19.43
C GLU A 171 17.48 4.54 19.64
N ARG A 172 16.58 3.65 20.07
CA ARG A 172 16.84 2.21 20.28
C ARG A 172 15.91 1.35 19.41
N PRO A 173 16.09 1.36 18.07
CA PRO A 173 15.38 0.45 17.18
C PRO A 173 15.83 -1.00 17.44
N LEU A 174 14.96 -1.95 17.12
CA LEU A 174 15.37 -3.35 17.01
C LEU A 174 16.43 -3.50 15.90
N LEU A 175 17.54 -4.18 16.23
CA LEU A 175 18.65 -4.44 15.31
C LEU A 175 18.78 -5.93 15.02
N ILE A 176 19.02 -6.26 13.74
CA ILE A 176 19.45 -7.60 13.30
C ILE A 176 20.84 -7.45 12.69
N ALA A 177 21.80 -8.26 13.14
CA ALA A 177 23.24 -8.16 12.78
C ALA A 177 23.88 -6.74 12.98
N GLY A 178 23.27 -5.90 13.83
CA GLY A 178 23.68 -4.51 14.05
C GLY A 178 23.15 -3.49 13.03
N TYR A 179 22.29 -3.91 12.09
CA TYR A 179 21.64 -3.02 11.13
C TYR A 179 20.23 -2.65 11.60
N LYS A 180 19.88 -1.38 11.44
CA LYS A 180 18.50 -0.89 11.59
C LYS A 180 17.67 -1.33 10.39
N PHE A 181 16.41 -1.66 10.63
CA PHE A 181 15.43 -1.92 9.59
C PHE A 181 14.08 -1.30 9.92
N ASP A 182 13.23 -1.13 8.91
CA ASP A 182 11.78 -0.95 9.08
C ASP A 182 11.02 -2.11 8.41
N LEU A 183 9.73 -2.20 8.71
CA LEU A 183 8.78 -3.13 8.10
C LEU A 183 7.84 -2.36 7.16
N ARG A 184 7.87 -2.69 5.87
CA ARG A 184 6.82 -2.37 4.90
C ARG A 184 5.74 -3.44 4.93
N LEU A 185 4.57 -3.08 5.42
CA LEU A 185 3.36 -3.90 5.49
C LEU A 185 2.38 -3.47 4.39
N TYR A 186 1.66 -4.42 3.79
CA TYR A 186 0.70 -4.15 2.73
C TYR A 186 -0.73 -4.26 3.24
N VAL A 187 -1.55 -3.24 2.96
CA VAL A 187 -2.91 -3.10 3.50
C VAL A 187 -3.89 -2.76 2.38
N CYS A 188 -4.95 -3.55 2.23
CA CYS A 188 -6.06 -3.29 1.32
C CYS A 188 -7.29 -2.85 2.13
N VAL A 189 -7.97 -1.80 1.67
CA VAL A 189 -9.22 -1.29 2.27
C VAL A 189 -10.28 -1.16 1.17
N PRO A 190 -11.13 -2.18 0.96
CA PRO A 190 -12.20 -2.13 -0.04
C PRO A 190 -13.36 -1.19 0.30
N SER A 191 -13.51 -0.78 1.57
CA SER A 191 -14.45 0.27 1.98
C SER A 191 -14.03 0.89 3.33
N TYR A 192 -14.41 2.16 3.54
CA TYR A 192 -14.36 2.86 4.83
C TYR A 192 -15.73 2.95 5.52
N ARG A 193 -16.81 2.49 4.87
CA ARG A 193 -18.20 2.58 5.36
C ARG A 193 -18.99 1.34 4.91
N PRO A 194 -19.10 0.29 5.74
CA PRO A 194 -18.32 0.06 6.96
C PRO A 194 -16.83 -0.15 6.64
N LEU A 195 -15.94 0.26 7.55
CA LEU A 195 -14.50 0.01 7.40
C LEU A 195 -14.24 -1.48 7.31
N THR A 196 -13.65 -1.90 6.19
CA THR A 196 -13.24 -3.28 5.94
C THR A 196 -11.80 -3.26 5.49
N ALA A 197 -10.92 -3.92 6.25
CA ALA A 197 -9.48 -3.83 6.06
C ALA A 197 -8.81 -5.21 6.12
N TYR A 198 -7.90 -5.43 5.18
CA TYR A 198 -7.08 -6.63 5.04
C TYR A 198 -5.61 -6.27 5.13
N MET A 199 -4.82 -7.09 5.83
CA MET A 199 -3.36 -7.03 5.78
C MET A 199 -2.82 -8.27 5.09
N TYR A 200 -1.81 -8.09 4.23
CA TYR A 200 -1.07 -9.21 3.67
C TYR A 200 -0.23 -9.86 4.77
N ALA A 201 -0.20 -11.19 4.85
CA ALA A 201 0.61 -11.91 5.84
C ALA A 201 2.11 -11.70 5.59
N GLU A 202 2.51 -11.46 4.34
CA GLU A 202 3.88 -11.12 3.95
C GLU A 202 4.09 -9.61 3.75
N GLY A 203 5.36 -9.21 3.61
CA GLY A 203 5.80 -7.83 3.50
C GLY A 203 7.31 -7.75 3.33
N LEU A 204 7.88 -6.55 3.45
CA LEU A 204 9.31 -6.35 3.24
C LEU A 204 9.97 -5.64 4.43
N ALA A 205 10.95 -6.28 5.07
CA ALA A 205 11.90 -5.55 5.90
C ALA A 205 12.95 -4.86 5.02
N ARG A 206 13.25 -3.59 5.31
CA ARG A 206 14.21 -2.77 4.57
C ARG A 206 15.34 -2.34 5.51
N PHE A 207 16.56 -2.74 5.22
CA PHE A 207 17.73 -2.48 6.06
C PHE A 207 18.50 -1.22 5.62
N GLY A 208 19.13 -0.54 6.57
CA GLY A 208 20.18 0.44 6.28
C GLY A 208 21.43 -0.22 5.68
N THR A 209 22.16 0.48 4.82
CA THR A 209 23.44 -0.01 4.30
C THR A 209 24.55 -0.01 5.37
N ASP A 210 24.46 0.83 6.40
CA ASP A 210 25.46 0.94 7.47
C ASP A 210 24.96 0.38 8.82
N LYS A 211 25.90 -0.10 9.66
CA LYS A 211 25.60 -0.51 11.05
C LYS A 211 25.13 0.68 11.88
N TYR A 212 24.19 0.44 12.78
CA TYR A 212 23.54 1.44 13.59
C TYR A 212 24.40 1.86 14.81
N THR A 213 24.49 3.17 15.02
CA THR A 213 25.10 3.82 16.19
C THR A 213 24.54 5.24 16.29
N LEU A 214 24.52 5.84 17.49
CA LEU A 214 24.19 7.25 17.70
C LEU A 214 25.42 8.16 17.77
N SER A 215 26.64 7.62 17.61
CA SER A 215 27.89 8.39 17.66
C SER A 215 28.03 9.37 16.48
N ASP A 216 27.60 8.96 15.29
CA ASP A 216 27.44 9.82 14.11
C ASP A 216 25.99 9.67 13.62
N ILE A 217 25.20 10.74 13.78
CA ILE A 217 23.78 10.82 13.40
C ILE A 217 23.57 11.35 11.99
N HIS A 218 24.61 11.88 11.35
CA HIS A 218 24.53 12.58 10.08
C HIS A 218 24.67 11.64 8.88
N ASN A 219 25.31 10.47 9.05
CA ASN A 219 25.30 9.39 8.08
C ASN A 219 23.87 8.82 7.88
N PRO A 220 23.22 9.06 6.74
CA PRO A 220 21.82 8.68 6.55
C PRO A 220 21.66 7.17 6.33
N TYR A 221 22.72 6.47 5.90
CA TYR A 221 22.71 5.05 5.51
C TYR A 221 22.55 4.08 6.69
N ARG A 222 22.71 4.53 7.94
CA ARG A 222 22.34 3.74 9.13
C ARG A 222 21.02 4.17 9.77
N HIS A 223 20.60 5.42 9.54
CA HIS A 223 19.45 6.02 10.24
C HIS A 223 18.16 5.98 9.43
N LEU A 224 18.25 5.97 8.10
CA LEU A 224 17.15 5.93 7.14
C LEU A 224 17.20 4.63 6.34
N THR A 225 16.06 3.94 6.28
CA THR A 225 15.90 2.58 5.75
C THR A 225 15.23 2.55 4.36
N ASN A 226 14.94 3.73 3.79
CA ASN A 226 14.36 3.85 2.46
C ASN A 226 15.27 3.23 1.39
N SER A 227 14.77 2.25 0.63
CA SER A 227 15.57 1.55 -0.39
C SER A 227 16.05 2.46 -1.53
N SER A 228 15.36 3.57 -1.80
CA SER A 228 15.76 4.61 -2.75
C SER A 228 17.10 5.26 -2.40
N LEU A 229 17.31 5.55 -1.12
CA LEU A 229 18.59 6.04 -0.58
C LEU A 229 19.60 4.89 -0.50
N ASN A 230 19.21 3.77 0.10
CA ASN A 230 20.16 2.71 0.44
C ASN A 230 20.78 2.03 -0.80
N LYS A 231 20.08 2.02 -1.95
CA LYS A 231 20.64 1.63 -3.26
C LYS A 231 21.86 2.44 -3.70
N THR A 232 22.00 3.70 -3.28
CA THR A 232 23.15 4.56 -3.60
C THR A 232 24.22 4.55 -2.51
N GLY A 233 24.01 3.77 -1.44
CA GLY A 233 24.99 3.63 -0.36
C GLY A 233 26.18 2.76 -0.81
N PRO A 234 27.42 3.08 -0.41
CA PRO A 234 28.61 2.35 -0.85
C PRO A 234 28.55 0.86 -0.48
N ARG A 235 27.89 0.53 0.63
CA ARG A 235 27.73 -0.83 1.17
C ARG A 235 26.43 -1.52 0.76
N TYR A 236 25.88 -1.17 -0.40
CA TYR A 236 24.65 -1.80 -0.93
C TYR A 236 24.90 -3.15 -1.60
N ALA A 237 25.99 -3.25 -2.37
CA ALA A 237 26.37 -4.44 -3.11
C ALA A 237 27.11 -5.49 -2.25
N GLU A 238 27.58 -5.11 -1.05
CA GLU A 238 28.23 -6.02 -0.11
C GLU A 238 27.26 -7.14 0.32
N CYS A 239 27.70 -8.40 0.21
CA CYS A 239 26.99 -9.50 0.82
C CYS A 239 27.31 -9.52 2.32
N LYS A 240 26.38 -9.02 3.13
CA LYS A 240 26.58 -8.83 4.58
C LYS A 240 26.38 -10.15 5.34
N ASP A 241 27.17 -10.35 6.39
CA ASP A 241 26.91 -11.44 7.35
C ASP A 241 25.45 -11.39 7.84
N ARG A 242 24.80 -12.57 7.79
CA ARG A 242 23.38 -12.85 8.07
C ARG A 242 22.36 -12.12 7.18
N ILE A 243 22.54 -10.84 6.87
CA ILE A 243 21.58 -10.03 6.10
C ILE A 243 21.58 -10.40 4.61
N GLY A 244 22.72 -10.80 4.04
CA GLY A 244 22.88 -11.02 2.59
C GLY A 244 23.02 -9.71 1.80
N SER A 245 22.87 -9.80 0.48
CA SER A 245 22.95 -8.67 -0.46
C SER A 245 21.61 -7.94 -0.62
N GLY A 246 21.63 -6.72 -1.18
CA GLY A 246 20.41 -5.98 -1.55
C GLY A 246 19.58 -5.39 -0.42
N CYS A 247 19.89 -5.71 0.85
CA CYS A 247 19.35 -5.09 2.07
C CYS A 247 17.81 -5.13 2.20
N LYS A 248 17.16 -6.19 1.69
CA LYS A 248 15.71 -6.45 1.87
C LYS A 248 15.45 -7.90 2.25
N TRP A 249 14.49 -8.13 3.16
CA TRP A 249 14.00 -9.46 3.57
C TRP A 249 12.48 -9.55 3.46
N THR A 250 11.94 -10.76 3.34
CA THR A 250 10.54 -11.10 3.62
C THR A 250 10.23 -11.00 5.12
N LEU A 251 8.95 -10.88 5.51
CA LEU A 251 8.57 -10.93 6.93
C LEU A 251 8.81 -12.32 7.54
N LYS A 252 8.71 -13.40 6.76
CA LYS A 252 9.13 -14.76 7.14
C LYS A 252 10.60 -14.86 7.52
N GLN A 253 11.50 -14.21 6.78
CA GLN A 253 12.92 -14.11 7.16
C GLN A 253 13.12 -13.30 8.46
N VAL A 254 12.41 -12.17 8.62
CA VAL A 254 12.43 -11.41 9.90
C VAL A 254 11.95 -12.28 11.05
N ARG A 255 10.84 -12.99 10.87
CA ARG A 255 10.22 -13.80 11.92
C ARG A 255 11.15 -14.93 12.35
N ARG A 256 11.74 -15.66 11.40
CA ARG A 256 12.78 -16.67 11.65
C ARG A 256 13.97 -16.12 12.45
N ALA A 257 14.38 -14.87 12.22
CA ALA A 257 15.45 -14.21 12.96
C ALA A 257 15.05 -13.71 14.38
N LEU A 258 13.77 -13.79 14.76
CA LEU A 258 13.25 -13.43 16.09
C LEU A 258 12.74 -14.63 16.89
N VAL A 259 12.53 -15.79 16.25
CA VAL A 259 12.22 -17.09 16.90
C VAL A 259 13.24 -17.42 17.99
N GLY A 260 12.77 -18.02 19.09
CA GLY A 260 13.59 -18.41 20.24
C GLY A 260 14.10 -17.26 21.12
N ARG A 261 14.23 -16.04 20.60
CA ARG A 261 14.78 -14.89 21.36
C ARG A 261 13.76 -14.19 22.27
N TRP A 262 12.48 -14.18 21.89
CA TRP A 262 11.47 -13.31 22.51
C TRP A 262 10.18 -14.00 22.96
N GLY A 263 10.05 -15.32 22.74
CA GLY A 263 8.88 -16.11 23.13
C GLY A 263 7.55 -15.45 22.73
N ALA A 264 6.59 -15.41 23.65
CA ALA A 264 5.25 -14.84 23.42
C ALA A 264 5.25 -13.33 23.06
N VAL A 265 6.29 -12.57 23.44
CA VAL A 265 6.36 -11.10 23.22
C VAL A 265 6.39 -10.76 21.72
N GLU A 266 7.01 -11.61 20.90
CA GLU A 266 7.07 -11.45 19.44
C GLU A 266 5.69 -11.56 18.77
N TRP A 267 4.80 -12.44 19.26
CA TRP A 267 3.41 -12.50 18.77
C TRP A 267 2.56 -11.34 19.28
N LEU A 268 2.79 -10.88 20.51
CA LEU A 268 2.18 -9.66 21.01
C LEU A 268 2.62 -8.43 20.18
N ALA A 269 3.84 -8.41 19.64
CA ALA A 269 4.28 -7.37 18.70
C ALA A 269 3.47 -7.41 17.39
N TRP A 270 3.26 -8.58 16.78
CA TRP A 270 2.40 -8.71 15.59
C TRP A 270 0.94 -8.31 15.87
N GLN A 271 0.38 -8.65 17.03
CA GLN A 271 -0.98 -8.23 17.40
C GLN A 271 -1.07 -6.72 17.70
N ARG A 272 -0.02 -6.10 18.26
CA ARG A 272 0.09 -4.63 18.37
C ARG A 272 0.22 -3.96 17.00
N ILE A 273 0.90 -4.58 16.03
CA ILE A 273 0.99 -4.10 14.64
C ILE A 273 -0.40 -4.11 13.96
N ARG A 274 -1.16 -5.20 14.08
CA ARG A 274 -2.56 -5.29 13.59
C ARG A 274 -3.42 -4.15 14.14
N ALA A 275 -3.34 -3.93 15.45
CA ALA A 275 -4.09 -2.88 16.13
C ALA A 275 -3.65 -1.46 15.68
N LEU A 276 -2.34 -1.20 15.58
CA LEU A 276 -1.77 0.05 15.07
C LEU A 276 -2.30 0.40 13.68
N VAL A 277 -2.34 -0.56 12.76
CA VAL A 277 -2.91 -0.36 11.41
C VAL A 277 -4.40 -0.02 11.52
N THR A 278 -5.17 -0.85 12.22
CA THR A 278 -6.62 -0.66 12.40
C THR A 278 -6.97 0.72 12.97
N LEU A 279 -6.29 1.13 14.05
CA LEU A 279 -6.48 2.41 14.73
C LEU A 279 -6.09 3.60 13.85
N THR A 280 -5.12 3.45 12.95
CA THR A 280 -4.74 4.47 11.98
C THR A 280 -5.79 4.63 10.88
N LEU A 281 -6.42 3.54 10.43
CA LEU A 281 -7.52 3.59 9.46
C LEU A 281 -8.77 4.25 10.08
N LEU A 282 -9.13 3.86 11.31
CA LEU A 282 -10.22 4.45 12.09
C LEU A 282 -10.03 5.97 12.31
N ALA A 283 -8.78 6.45 12.38
CA ALA A 283 -8.47 7.87 12.51
C ALA A 283 -8.87 8.74 11.30
N GLN A 284 -9.17 8.14 10.14
CA GLN A 284 -9.75 8.86 8.98
C GLN A 284 -11.14 8.37 8.53
N ALA A 285 -11.64 7.25 9.06
CA ALA A 285 -12.94 6.69 8.67
C ALA A 285 -14.13 7.66 8.84
N THR A 286 -14.05 8.57 9.82
CA THR A 286 -15.05 9.65 10.00
C THR A 286 -15.14 10.58 8.80
N GLY A 287 -14.00 11.01 8.24
CA GLY A 287 -13.91 11.99 7.16
C GLY A 287 -14.07 11.43 5.74
N THR A 288 -14.00 10.11 5.59
CA THR A 288 -14.10 9.40 4.31
C THR A 288 -15.56 9.07 3.96
N PRO A 289 -16.06 9.47 2.77
CA PRO A 289 -17.43 9.15 2.35
C PRO A 289 -17.57 7.69 1.89
N PRO A 290 -18.79 7.12 1.93
CA PRO A 290 -19.07 5.84 1.28
C PRO A 290 -18.93 5.96 -0.25
N VAL A 291 -18.32 4.97 -0.88
CA VAL A 291 -18.15 4.88 -2.35
C VAL A 291 -18.24 3.43 -2.81
N ARG A 292 -18.67 3.23 -4.06
CA ARG A 292 -18.74 1.92 -4.71
C ARG A 292 -17.52 1.72 -5.63
N ASN A 293 -17.12 0.46 -5.86
CA ASN A 293 -16.03 0.05 -6.76
C ASN A 293 -14.66 0.72 -6.55
N CYS A 294 -14.45 1.41 -5.43
CA CYS A 294 -13.21 2.06 -5.09
C CYS A 294 -12.59 1.35 -3.89
N PHE A 295 -11.31 0.98 -3.99
CA PHE A 295 -10.51 0.46 -2.87
C PHE A 295 -9.33 1.38 -2.59
N GLU A 296 -8.64 1.17 -1.48
CA GLU A 296 -7.30 1.73 -1.26
C GLU A 296 -6.28 0.61 -1.05
N PHE A 297 -5.06 0.84 -1.53
CA PHE A 297 -3.92 -0.05 -1.35
C PHE A 297 -2.73 0.74 -0.79
N TYR A 298 -2.41 0.50 0.48
CA TYR A 298 -1.42 1.25 1.25
C TYR A 298 -0.17 0.41 1.54
N GLY A 299 0.97 1.10 1.64
CA GLY A 299 2.15 0.59 2.34
C GLY A 299 2.28 1.26 3.70
N PHE A 300 2.15 0.51 4.78
CA PHE A 300 2.43 1.00 6.13
C PHE A 300 3.91 0.79 6.44
N ASP A 301 4.56 1.82 7.00
CA ASP A 301 5.98 1.79 7.35
C ASP A 301 6.10 1.78 8.88
N VAL A 302 6.51 0.65 9.46
CA VAL A 302 6.51 0.40 10.91
C VAL A 302 7.91 0.07 11.41
N LEU A 303 8.31 0.65 12.54
CA LEU A 303 9.57 0.34 13.23
C LEU A 303 9.28 -0.40 14.53
N LEU A 304 10.03 -1.48 14.81
CA LEU A 304 10.10 -2.08 16.13
C LEU A 304 11.23 -1.43 16.94
N ASP A 305 11.00 -1.15 18.21
CA ASP A 305 12.07 -0.81 19.16
C ASP A 305 12.66 -2.04 19.86
N ASP A 306 13.68 -1.80 20.68
CA ASP A 306 14.38 -2.81 21.47
C ASP A 306 13.49 -3.59 22.46
N ALA A 307 12.30 -3.06 22.79
CA ALA A 307 11.29 -3.69 23.62
C ALA A 307 10.13 -4.33 22.81
N LEU A 308 10.30 -4.51 21.49
CA LEU A 308 9.28 -5.02 20.56
C LEU A 308 7.96 -4.22 20.57
N LYS A 309 8.01 -2.93 20.88
CA LYS A 309 6.88 -2.03 20.65
C LYS A 309 6.92 -1.54 19.19
N PRO A 310 5.81 -1.66 18.44
CA PRO A 310 5.73 -1.10 17.10
C PRO A 310 5.39 0.39 17.13
N TRP A 311 6.02 1.12 16.21
CA TRP A 311 5.84 2.55 16.00
C TRP A 311 5.56 2.83 14.52
N LEU A 312 4.55 3.65 14.22
CA LEU A 312 4.25 4.08 12.85
C LEU A 312 5.21 5.19 12.41
N LEU A 313 5.85 5.02 11.25
CA LEU A 313 6.76 6.00 10.65
C LEU A 313 6.07 6.91 9.62
N GLU A 314 5.30 6.30 8.72
CA GLU A 314 4.44 6.92 7.70
C GLU A 314 3.47 5.89 7.09
N VAL A 315 2.45 6.36 6.36
CA VAL A 315 1.62 5.56 5.47
C VAL A 315 1.85 6.05 4.04
N ASN A 316 2.06 5.12 3.11
CA ASN A 316 2.32 5.41 1.70
C ASN A 316 1.08 5.04 0.86
N LEU A 317 0.52 6.03 0.16
CA LEU A 317 -0.48 5.85 -0.90
C LEU A 317 0.20 5.15 -2.10
N SER A 318 -0.42 4.12 -2.69
CA SER A 318 0.12 3.37 -3.84
C SER A 318 1.60 2.96 -3.65
N PRO A 319 1.92 2.04 -2.72
CA PRO A 319 3.29 1.69 -2.38
C PRO A 319 4.05 1.08 -3.56
N ALA A 320 5.33 1.45 -3.68
CA ALA A 320 6.16 1.11 -4.84
C ALA A 320 6.20 -0.40 -5.19
N LEU A 321 5.59 -0.74 -6.33
CA LEU A 321 5.52 -2.09 -6.92
C LEU A 321 6.73 -2.43 -7.82
N ALA A 322 7.80 -1.63 -7.80
CA ALA A 322 9.06 -2.00 -8.44
C ALA A 322 9.63 -3.29 -7.83
N ALA A 323 10.20 -4.16 -8.67
CA ALA A 323 10.83 -5.41 -8.25
C ALA A 323 12.34 -5.32 -8.48
N ASP A 324 13.09 -5.06 -7.40
CA ASP A 324 14.54 -4.79 -7.47
C ASP A 324 15.38 -6.04 -7.15
N CYS A 325 14.81 -6.99 -6.41
CA CYS A 325 15.44 -8.22 -5.96
C CYS A 325 14.40 -9.33 -5.74
N GLU A 326 14.85 -10.56 -5.48
CA GLU A 326 13.96 -11.71 -5.31
C GLU A 326 12.95 -11.53 -4.17
N ALA A 327 13.29 -10.85 -3.08
CA ALA A 327 12.35 -10.56 -2.00
C ALA A 327 11.17 -9.70 -2.48
N ASP A 328 11.41 -8.71 -3.36
CA ASP A 328 10.31 -7.94 -3.96
C ASP A 328 9.41 -8.82 -4.82
N ILE A 329 9.97 -9.72 -5.64
CA ILE A 329 9.20 -10.59 -6.54
C ILE A 329 8.37 -11.59 -5.72
N THR A 330 9.02 -12.28 -4.78
CA THR A 330 8.45 -13.32 -3.91
C THR A 330 7.26 -12.81 -3.11
N VAL A 331 7.29 -11.56 -2.66
CA VAL A 331 6.16 -10.94 -1.94
C VAL A 331 5.16 -10.33 -2.91
N LYS A 332 5.59 -9.44 -3.82
CA LYS A 332 4.66 -8.56 -4.55
C LYS A 332 3.93 -9.26 -5.70
N GLN A 333 4.52 -10.27 -6.34
CA GLN A 333 3.84 -10.96 -7.45
C GLN A 333 2.61 -11.75 -6.97
N PRO A 334 2.70 -12.68 -5.98
CA PRO A 334 1.52 -13.36 -5.46
C PRO A 334 0.56 -12.37 -4.77
N MET A 335 1.07 -11.39 -4.02
CA MET A 335 0.24 -10.36 -3.37
C MET A 335 -0.68 -9.62 -4.34
N LEU A 336 -0.22 -9.29 -5.55
CA LEU A 336 -1.04 -8.60 -6.55
C LEU A 336 -2.09 -9.54 -7.19
N HIS A 337 -1.75 -10.80 -7.45
CA HIS A 337 -2.74 -11.79 -7.88
C HIS A 337 -3.81 -12.00 -6.82
N GLU A 338 -3.40 -12.33 -5.59
CA GLU A 338 -4.31 -12.56 -4.45
C GLU A 338 -5.08 -11.28 -4.05
N LEU A 339 -4.56 -10.09 -4.36
CA LEU A 339 -5.30 -8.83 -4.23
C LEU A 339 -6.43 -8.77 -5.26
N PHE A 340 -6.16 -9.09 -6.53
CA PHE A 340 -7.21 -9.12 -7.54
C PHE A 340 -8.24 -10.23 -7.31
N ASP A 341 -7.85 -11.35 -6.71
CA ASP A 341 -8.76 -12.40 -6.23
C ASP A 341 -9.61 -11.91 -5.04
N LEU A 342 -9.00 -11.26 -4.03
CA LEU A 342 -9.70 -10.62 -2.92
C LEU A 342 -10.72 -9.57 -3.41
N LEU A 343 -10.38 -8.84 -4.47
CA LEU A 343 -11.23 -7.84 -5.11
C LEU A 343 -12.27 -8.43 -6.08
N GLY A 344 -12.27 -9.75 -6.30
CA GLY A 344 -13.17 -10.45 -7.22
C GLY A 344 -13.03 -10.00 -8.67
N LEU A 345 -11.84 -9.54 -9.09
CA LEU A 345 -11.57 -9.17 -10.48
C LEU A 345 -11.16 -10.43 -11.25
N PRO A 346 -11.74 -10.69 -12.44
CA PRO A 346 -11.69 -12.00 -13.07
C PRO A 346 -10.28 -12.45 -13.45
N MET A 347 -10.11 -13.75 -13.65
CA MET A 347 -9.00 -14.30 -14.43
C MET A 347 -9.57 -14.71 -15.78
N LYS A 348 -8.96 -14.27 -16.89
CA LYS A 348 -9.39 -14.57 -18.26
C LYS A 348 -8.37 -15.51 -18.90
N HIS A 349 -8.80 -16.71 -19.30
CA HIS A 349 -7.91 -17.70 -19.91
C HIS A 349 -7.65 -17.36 -21.38
N THR A 350 -6.46 -16.86 -21.70
CA THR A 350 -6.08 -16.35 -23.04
C THR A 350 -5.75 -17.44 -24.06
N GLY A 351 -6.22 -18.68 -23.88
CA GLY A 351 -5.84 -19.86 -24.68
C GLY A 351 -4.40 -20.32 -24.47
N LEU A 352 -3.45 -19.41 -24.21
CA LEU A 352 -2.04 -19.66 -23.90
C LEU A 352 -1.85 -20.62 -22.70
N SER A 353 -2.83 -20.69 -21.79
CA SER A 353 -2.86 -21.66 -20.69
C SER A 353 -2.86 -23.12 -21.18
N LEU A 354 -3.49 -23.39 -22.32
CA LEU A 354 -3.58 -24.72 -22.95
C LEU A 354 -2.27 -25.13 -23.66
N LEU A 355 -1.37 -24.17 -23.92
CA LEU A 355 -0.05 -24.41 -24.51
C LEU A 355 1.03 -24.68 -23.46
N ARG A 356 0.73 -24.52 -22.17
CA ARG A 356 1.52 -25.13 -21.10
C ARG A 356 1.03 -26.56 -20.90
N GLY A 357 1.90 -27.52 -21.21
CA GLY A 357 1.67 -28.93 -20.87
C GLY A 357 1.38 -29.12 -19.38
N PRO A 358 0.78 -30.26 -18.99
CA PRO A 358 0.26 -30.47 -17.64
C PRO A 358 1.33 -30.24 -16.56
N PRO A 359 0.96 -29.68 -15.39
CA PRO A 359 1.91 -29.53 -14.30
C PRO A 359 2.42 -30.90 -13.88
N MET A 360 3.74 -31.02 -13.68
CA MET A 360 4.36 -32.22 -13.12
C MET A 360 3.76 -32.50 -11.74
N THR A 361 2.86 -33.47 -11.67
CA THR A 361 2.26 -33.92 -10.41
C THR A 361 3.35 -34.54 -9.55
N SER A 362 3.49 -34.04 -8.32
CA SER A 362 4.36 -34.65 -7.32
C SER A 362 3.80 -36.03 -6.97
N CYS A 363 4.47 -37.08 -7.44
CA CYS A 363 4.11 -38.45 -7.10
C CYS A 363 4.29 -38.67 -5.59
N SER A 364 3.23 -39.15 -4.95
CA SER A 364 3.25 -39.56 -3.55
C SER A 364 4.08 -40.82 -3.34
N SER A 365 4.73 -40.91 -2.18
CA SER A 365 5.48 -42.08 -1.73
C SER A 365 4.56 -43.18 -1.20
N GLU A 366 4.82 -44.43 -1.61
CA GLU A 366 4.57 -45.63 -0.80
C GLU A 366 5.83 -46.53 -0.89
N ASP A 367 6.02 -47.39 0.10
CA ASP A 367 7.30 -48.06 0.41
C ASP A 367 7.45 -49.46 -0.21
N GLU A 368 8.69 -49.92 -0.40
CA GLU A 368 9.25 -51.10 0.32
C GLU A 368 10.57 -51.64 -0.28
N SER A 369 11.47 -52.06 0.62
CA SER A 369 12.52 -53.09 0.53
C SER A 369 13.39 -53.32 -0.75
N GLY A 370 14.70 -53.55 -0.56
CA GLY A 370 15.57 -54.17 -1.59
C GLY A 370 17.06 -53.85 -1.48
N ALA A 371 17.88 -54.83 -1.04
CA ALA A 371 19.33 -54.68 -0.93
C ALA A 371 20.08 -54.93 -2.27
N PRO A 372 21.28 -54.35 -2.49
CA PRO A 372 21.92 -54.32 -3.81
C PRO A 372 22.69 -55.60 -4.18
N ARG A 373 22.88 -55.83 -5.50
CA ARG A 373 23.86 -56.78 -6.05
C ARG A 373 24.69 -56.16 -7.17
N VAL A 374 25.98 -56.50 -7.18
CA VAL A 374 26.99 -56.04 -8.15
C VAL A 374 27.26 -57.14 -9.18
N VAL A 375 27.30 -56.79 -10.47
CA VAL A 375 27.96 -57.60 -11.53
C VAL A 375 28.67 -56.65 -12.51
N ASN A 376 29.88 -57.02 -12.96
CA ASN A 376 30.69 -56.29 -13.95
C ASN A 376 30.46 -56.83 -15.38
N SER A 377 30.65 -55.98 -16.41
CA SER A 377 31.54 -56.34 -17.53
C SER A 377 31.89 -55.17 -18.48
N ARG A 378 33.09 -55.30 -19.08
CA ARG A 378 33.75 -54.49 -20.14
C ARG A 378 32.86 -54.23 -21.38
N ALA A 379 33.00 -53.20 -22.23
CA ALA A 379 34.02 -52.16 -22.56
C ALA A 379 34.71 -52.35 -23.93
N VAL A 380 34.67 -51.33 -24.80
CA VAL A 380 35.40 -51.22 -26.09
C VAL A 380 35.82 -49.76 -26.34
N THR A 381 36.99 -49.55 -26.96
CA THR A 381 37.62 -48.25 -27.33
C THR A 381 37.22 -47.83 -28.77
N ALA A 382 37.52 -46.66 -29.35
CA ALA A 382 38.66 -45.73 -29.19
C ALA A 382 38.33 -44.28 -29.63
N ALA A 383 39.35 -43.43 -29.82
CA ALA A 383 39.23 -41.96 -29.95
C ALA A 383 39.78 -41.40 -31.32
N PRO A 384 40.37 -40.19 -31.43
CA PRO A 384 39.65 -38.96 -31.81
C PRO A 384 40.27 -38.20 -33.02
N ARG A 385 39.67 -37.07 -33.43
CA ARG A 385 40.36 -36.02 -34.23
C ARG A 385 39.88 -34.58 -33.91
N ARG A 386 40.66 -33.58 -34.31
CA ARG A 386 40.59 -32.17 -33.84
C ARG A 386 39.94 -31.22 -34.88
N GLY A 387 39.39 -30.08 -34.44
CA GLY A 387 38.87 -28.99 -35.29
C GLY A 387 39.94 -28.00 -35.80
N PRO A 388 39.55 -26.84 -36.37
CA PRO A 388 39.74 -25.58 -35.61
C PRO A 388 38.64 -24.48 -35.82
N ARG A 389 38.92 -23.25 -35.35
CA ARG A 389 37.98 -22.10 -35.13
C ARG A 389 38.03 -21.02 -36.23
N ARG A 390 36.96 -20.20 -36.43
CA ARG A 390 36.97 -18.70 -36.26
C ARG A 390 35.62 -17.93 -36.47
N ARG A 391 35.43 -16.91 -35.61
CA ARG A 391 34.51 -15.71 -35.57
C ARG A 391 33.96 -15.18 -36.93
N ARG A 392 32.76 -14.55 -37.11
CA ARG A 392 32.24 -13.24 -36.60
C ARG A 392 30.87 -12.86 -37.28
N ARG A 393 30.20 -11.74 -36.88
CA ARG A 393 28.84 -11.25 -37.27
C ARG A 393 28.70 -10.58 -38.66
N ARG A 394 27.51 -10.66 -39.32
CA ARG A 394 26.56 -9.54 -39.60
C ARG A 394 25.21 -10.03 -40.22
N LEU A 395 24.32 -9.11 -40.63
CA LEU A 395 22.86 -9.28 -40.86
C LEU A 395 22.43 -9.16 -42.35
N LEU A 396 21.34 -9.88 -42.72
CA LEU A 396 20.23 -9.59 -43.67
C LEU A 396 20.54 -9.07 -45.11
N PRO A 397 19.78 -9.54 -46.13
CA PRO A 397 18.54 -8.82 -46.51
C PRO A 397 17.32 -9.71 -46.88
N MET A 398 16.16 -9.07 -47.04
CA MET A 398 14.88 -9.63 -47.57
C MET A 398 14.79 -9.51 -49.11
N HIS A 399 14.03 -10.40 -49.76
CA HIS A 399 13.32 -10.32 -51.07
C HIS A 399 12.55 -11.67 -51.25
N CYS A 400 11.44 -11.88 -51.98
CA CYS A 400 10.32 -11.08 -52.55
C CYS A 400 9.18 -12.14 -52.88
N VAL A 401 8.05 -12.02 -53.59
CA VAL A 401 7.44 -11.07 -54.57
C VAL A 401 5.88 -11.04 -54.41
N THR A 402 5.34 -9.82 -54.35
CA THR A 402 4.11 -9.24 -54.96
C THR A 402 3.06 -10.08 -55.72
N LEU A 403 1.75 -9.76 -55.50
CA LEU A 403 0.71 -9.71 -56.55
C LEU A 403 -0.33 -8.58 -56.29
N GLN A 404 -0.82 -7.96 -57.38
CA GLN A 404 -1.82 -6.87 -57.49
C GLN A 404 -2.11 -6.66 -59.01
N PRO A 405 -3.11 -5.85 -59.44
CA PRO A 405 -4.47 -5.57 -58.96
C PRO A 405 -5.51 -6.11 -60.00
N PRO A 406 -6.78 -5.63 -60.08
CA PRO A 406 -7.15 -4.31 -60.65
C PRO A 406 -8.14 -3.54 -59.73
N MET A 407 -8.32 -2.20 -59.74
CA MET A 407 -8.55 -1.20 -60.81
C MET A 407 -9.90 -1.41 -61.53
N ALA A 408 -10.82 -0.45 -61.69
CA ALA A 408 -11.02 0.91 -61.14
C ALA A 408 -12.57 1.20 -61.23
N ASP A 409 -13.19 2.40 -61.29
CA ASP A 409 -12.76 3.81 -61.41
C ASP A 409 -13.96 4.77 -61.13
N LYS A 410 -13.70 6.03 -60.68
CA LYS A 410 -14.54 7.26 -60.85
C LYS A 410 -16.01 7.30 -60.27
N VAL A 411 -16.65 8.46 -60.02
CA VAL A 411 -16.31 9.89 -60.24
C VAL A 411 -16.94 10.83 -59.17
N MET A 412 -16.36 12.05 -59.05
CA MET A 412 -16.89 13.38 -58.62
C MET A 412 -18.30 13.49 -57.98
N ASP A 413 -18.49 14.12 -56.80
CA ASP A 413 -18.32 15.55 -56.43
C ASP A 413 -19.54 16.44 -56.80
N LEU A 414 -20.05 17.21 -55.81
CA LEU A 414 -20.73 18.51 -55.96
C LEU A 414 -21.17 19.11 -54.60
N SER A 415 -21.62 20.37 -54.61
CA SER A 415 -21.69 21.27 -53.44
C SER A 415 -23.09 21.79 -53.07
N ASP A 416 -23.12 22.57 -51.98
CA ASP A 416 -23.92 23.80 -51.77
C ASP A 416 -25.32 23.81 -51.08
N LYS A 417 -25.41 24.75 -50.11
CA LYS A 417 -26.53 25.69 -49.81
C LYS A 417 -27.83 25.31 -49.02
N ASN A 418 -28.13 26.23 -48.09
CA ASN A 418 -29.45 26.81 -47.73
C ASN A 418 -30.46 25.97 -46.90
N LYS A 419 -31.35 26.53 -46.04
CA LYS A 419 -31.57 27.93 -45.57
C LYS A 419 -32.49 28.00 -44.31
N GLU A 420 -32.33 29.07 -43.50
CA GLU A 420 -33.39 29.83 -42.75
C GLU A 420 -34.23 29.13 -41.64
N LEU A 421 -34.99 29.82 -40.75
CA LEU A 421 -35.40 31.24 -40.61
C LEU A 421 -35.73 31.63 -39.14
N SER A 422 -35.62 32.92 -38.77
CA SER A 422 -36.38 33.63 -37.68
C SER A 422 -36.06 33.25 -36.20
N SER A 423 -36.10 34.11 -35.17
CA SER A 423 -36.07 35.59 -34.95
C SER A 423 -35.66 35.81 -33.46
N GLY A 424 -35.27 36.98 -32.93
CA GLY A 424 -35.06 38.34 -33.47
C GLY A 424 -34.42 39.23 -32.36
N ARG A 425 -33.94 40.44 -32.70
CA ARG A 425 -33.42 41.45 -31.75
C ARG A 425 -34.35 42.68 -31.71
N PRO A 426 -34.27 43.51 -30.66
CA PRO A 426 -33.65 44.83 -30.86
C PRO A 426 -32.73 45.32 -29.71
N TYR A 427 -31.58 45.92 -30.09
CA TYR A 427 -31.04 47.26 -29.74
C TYR A 427 -31.04 47.80 -28.27
N LYS A 428 -30.17 48.76 -27.86
CA LYS A 428 -29.16 49.59 -28.56
C LYS A 428 -28.02 50.04 -27.60
N SER A 429 -26.84 50.35 -28.14
CA SER A 429 -25.73 51.10 -27.48
C SER A 429 -25.98 52.63 -27.53
N PRO A 430 -25.16 53.55 -26.93
CA PRO A 430 -23.77 53.81 -27.39
C PRO A 430 -22.71 54.41 -26.41
N SER A 431 -21.46 54.43 -26.92
CA SER A 431 -20.39 55.47 -26.86
C SER A 431 -19.59 55.85 -25.57
N GLU A 432 -18.28 55.61 -25.70
CA GLU A 432 -17.05 56.35 -25.28
C GLU A 432 -17.08 57.91 -25.44
N PRO A 433 -16.11 58.73 -24.92
CA PRO A 433 -14.63 58.52 -24.99
C PRO A 433 -13.67 59.12 -23.90
N GLY A 434 -12.37 58.79 -24.00
CA GLY A 434 -11.20 59.56 -23.47
C GLY A 434 -10.94 59.55 -21.95
N THR A 435 -9.73 59.72 -21.42
CA THR A 435 -8.37 60.00 -21.97
C THR A 435 -7.28 59.44 -21.01
N GLU A 436 -6.00 59.58 -21.36
CA GLU A 436 -4.79 59.04 -20.68
C GLU A 436 -4.59 59.47 -19.20
N THR A 437 -3.94 58.62 -18.36
CA THR A 437 -2.56 58.83 -17.82
C THR A 437 -2.11 57.86 -16.70
N THR A 438 -0.81 57.51 -16.73
CA THR A 438 0.08 57.08 -15.61
C THR A 438 -0.16 55.79 -14.80
N ASP A 439 0.96 55.21 -14.35
CA ASP A 439 1.09 53.99 -13.54
C ASP A 439 0.53 54.07 -12.11
N VAL A 440 0.21 52.91 -11.51
CA VAL A 440 0.79 52.47 -10.22
C VAL A 440 0.59 50.96 -10.01
N GLN A 441 1.48 50.38 -9.19
CA GLN A 441 1.61 48.95 -8.87
C GLN A 441 0.30 48.25 -8.47
N SER A 442 -0.06 47.17 -9.17
CA SER A 442 -1.15 46.29 -8.76
C SER A 442 -0.75 45.36 -7.63
N THR A 443 -1.29 45.60 -6.43
CA THR A 443 -1.47 44.54 -5.42
C THR A 443 -2.93 44.09 -5.46
N SER A 444 -3.17 42.79 -5.64
CA SER A 444 -4.53 42.24 -5.74
C SER A 444 -4.76 41.13 -4.71
N SER A 445 -5.48 41.50 -3.65
CA SER A 445 -6.10 40.56 -2.73
C SER A 445 -7.21 39.78 -3.43
N VAL A 446 -7.11 38.45 -3.46
CA VAL A 446 -8.20 37.60 -3.95
C VAL A 446 -9.23 37.41 -2.85
N SER A 447 -10.45 37.88 -3.11
CA SER A 447 -11.59 37.80 -2.20
C SER A 447 -12.11 36.35 -2.06
N ILE A 448 -12.55 36.00 -0.85
CA ILE A 448 -13.14 34.69 -0.55
C ILE A 448 -14.62 34.73 -0.93
N THR A 449 -15.05 33.87 -1.86
CA THR A 449 -16.47 33.69 -2.21
C THR A 449 -17.12 32.60 -1.33
N PRO A 450 -18.19 32.90 -0.57
CA PRO A 450 -18.83 31.93 0.32
C PRO A 450 -20.02 31.23 -0.36
N SER A 451 -19.78 30.23 -1.22
CA SER A 451 -20.87 29.39 -1.76
C SER A 451 -20.43 28.00 -2.27
N GLU A 452 -19.95 27.15 -1.37
CA GLU A 452 -20.23 25.71 -1.44
C GLU A 452 -20.69 25.25 -0.06
N ALA A 453 -21.99 24.96 0.08
CA ALA A 453 -22.54 24.42 1.32
C ALA A 453 -22.04 22.97 1.50
N ILE A 454 -21.02 22.79 2.33
CA ILE A 454 -20.53 21.46 2.71
C ILE A 454 -21.67 20.72 3.42
N ASP A 455 -22.07 19.58 2.87
CA ASP A 455 -23.03 18.65 3.48
C ASP A 455 -22.49 18.14 4.83
N GLU A 456 -22.85 18.81 5.92
CA GLU A 456 -22.40 18.47 7.27
C GLU A 456 -23.13 17.24 7.87
N SER A 457 -24.03 16.57 7.13
CA SER A 457 -24.83 15.42 7.60
C SER A 457 -24.03 14.16 7.97
N TRP A 458 -22.69 14.23 7.89
CA TRP A 458 -21.75 13.19 8.28
C TRP A 458 -21.13 13.39 9.68
N ARG A 459 -21.44 14.50 10.37
CA ARG A 459 -21.22 14.61 11.82
C ARG A 459 -22.23 13.73 12.57
N GLY A 460 -21.83 13.18 13.71
CA GLY A 460 -22.60 12.18 14.45
C GLY A 460 -24.03 12.62 14.80
N GLY A 461 -25.00 12.07 14.07
CA GLY A 461 -26.44 12.27 14.20
C GLY A 461 -27.15 11.21 13.35
N TYR A 462 -28.44 10.97 13.61
CA TYR A 462 -29.19 9.83 13.05
C TYR A 462 -29.06 9.71 11.52
N ALA A 463 -28.34 8.69 11.05
CA ALA A 463 -28.09 8.47 9.62
C ALA A 463 -29.40 8.30 8.84
N THR A 464 -29.67 9.26 7.95
CA THR A 464 -30.91 9.36 7.16
C THR A 464 -31.16 8.10 6.32
N ALA A 465 -32.40 7.87 5.90
CA ALA A 465 -32.73 6.78 4.99
C ALA A 465 -32.04 6.89 3.60
N ALA A 466 -31.58 8.08 3.21
CA ALA A 466 -30.72 8.27 2.03
C ALA A 466 -29.27 7.87 2.34
N THR A 467 -28.73 8.30 3.49
CA THR A 467 -27.39 7.95 3.98
C THR A 467 -27.24 6.44 4.12
N ARG A 468 -28.21 5.77 4.76
CA ARG A 468 -28.22 4.30 4.90
C ARG A 468 -28.24 3.59 3.53
N ARG A 469 -29.10 4.00 2.59
CA ARG A 469 -29.14 3.43 1.23
C ARG A 469 -27.82 3.60 0.47
N ARG A 470 -27.15 4.76 0.58
CA ARG A 470 -25.80 4.96 0.00
C ARG A 470 -24.77 4.00 0.61
N ILE A 471 -24.80 3.78 1.93
CA ILE A 471 -23.89 2.83 2.60
C ILE A 471 -24.18 1.39 2.17
N MET A 472 -25.45 0.96 2.10
CA MET A 472 -25.79 -0.40 1.63
C MET A 472 -25.34 -0.63 0.19
N SER A 473 -25.53 0.35 -0.69
CA SER A 473 -25.04 0.29 -2.08
C SER A 473 -23.51 0.17 -2.15
N ALA A 474 -22.79 0.92 -1.31
CA ALA A 474 -21.32 0.86 -1.21
C ALA A 474 -20.79 -0.46 -0.61
N CYS A 475 -21.60 -1.22 0.14
CA CYS A 475 -21.23 -2.55 0.66
C CYS A 475 -21.07 -3.60 -0.46
N SER A 476 -21.69 -3.38 -1.62
CA SER A 476 -21.64 -4.26 -2.80
C SER A 476 -20.91 -3.62 -3.97
N TRP A 477 -19.92 -4.28 -4.54
CA TRP A 477 -19.35 -3.89 -5.83
C TRP A 477 -20.23 -4.34 -7.00
N GLY A 478 -19.98 -3.81 -8.21
CA GLY A 478 -20.72 -4.18 -9.42
C GLY A 478 -20.42 -5.58 -9.96
N ASN A 479 -19.33 -6.21 -9.52
CA ASN A 479 -19.05 -7.63 -9.70
C ASN A 479 -19.74 -8.54 -8.65
N GLY A 480 -20.64 -7.99 -7.83
CA GLY A 480 -21.38 -8.72 -6.81
C GLY A 480 -20.65 -8.97 -5.48
N VAL A 481 -19.37 -8.63 -5.37
CA VAL A 481 -18.60 -8.85 -4.12
C VAL A 481 -19.15 -7.98 -2.97
N ARG A 482 -19.33 -8.60 -1.80
CA ARG A 482 -19.93 -8.03 -0.59
C ARG A 482 -18.90 -7.83 0.52
N TRP A 483 -18.53 -6.57 0.80
CA TRP A 483 -17.47 -6.22 1.76
C TRP A 483 -17.91 -6.36 3.21
N ASP A 484 -19.18 -6.07 3.48
CA ASP A 484 -19.84 -6.38 4.75
C ASP A 484 -19.69 -7.88 5.09
N ARG A 485 -19.90 -8.75 4.10
CA ARG A 485 -19.89 -10.22 4.25
C ARG A 485 -18.55 -10.91 3.91
N ALA A 486 -17.51 -10.14 3.59
CA ALA A 486 -16.30 -10.68 2.98
C ALA A 486 -15.50 -11.66 3.87
N ILE A 487 -14.91 -12.66 3.23
CA ILE A 487 -14.25 -13.82 3.84
C ILE A 487 -13.07 -13.38 4.72
N GLY A 488 -12.87 -14.03 5.88
CA GLY A 488 -11.79 -13.68 6.81
C GLY A 488 -10.36 -13.80 6.25
N ARG A 489 -10.16 -14.55 5.16
CA ARG A 489 -8.88 -14.72 4.46
C ARG A 489 -9.11 -15.01 2.97
N VAL A 490 -8.29 -14.43 2.09
CA VAL A 490 -8.17 -14.79 0.67
C VAL A 490 -6.68 -14.86 0.33
N GLY A 491 -6.17 -16.06 -0.01
CA GLY A 491 -4.73 -16.27 -0.12
C GLY A 491 -3.99 -15.90 1.17
N GLN A 492 -2.96 -15.05 1.07
CA GLN A 492 -2.29 -14.45 2.24
C GLN A 492 -2.89 -13.11 2.71
N TRP A 493 -3.96 -12.59 2.09
CA TRP A 493 -4.70 -11.45 2.65
C TRP A 493 -5.59 -11.90 3.81
N VAL A 494 -5.37 -11.34 5.01
CA VAL A 494 -6.12 -11.65 6.23
C VAL A 494 -6.95 -10.45 6.66
N ARG A 495 -8.26 -10.63 6.93
CA ARG A 495 -9.15 -9.57 7.40
C ARG A 495 -8.71 -9.14 8.81
N ILE A 496 -8.20 -7.92 8.93
CA ILE A 496 -7.80 -7.37 10.22
C ILE A 496 -8.98 -6.73 10.94
N TYR A 497 -9.92 -6.13 10.22
CA TYR A 497 -11.07 -5.41 10.77
C TYR A 497 -12.30 -5.45 9.82
N PRO A 498 -13.54 -5.51 10.35
CA PRO A 498 -13.91 -5.76 11.74
C PRO A 498 -13.37 -7.11 12.25
N HIS A 499 -13.25 -7.24 13.57
CA HIS A 499 -12.70 -8.45 14.20
C HIS A 499 -13.69 -9.62 14.25
N ILE A 500 -14.99 -9.31 14.17
CA ILE A 500 -16.12 -10.24 14.15
C ILE A 500 -17.00 -9.86 12.94
N LEU A 501 -17.59 -10.84 12.27
CA LEU A 501 -18.54 -10.59 11.19
C LEU A 501 -19.95 -10.50 11.78
N ALA A 502 -20.73 -9.50 11.36
CA ALA A 502 -22.13 -9.40 11.77
C ALA A 502 -22.95 -10.54 11.16
N SER A 503 -23.96 -11.02 11.90
CA SER A 503 -25.02 -11.86 11.36
C SER A 503 -25.88 -11.07 10.36
N ASP A 504 -26.49 -11.79 9.40
CA ASP A 504 -27.01 -11.27 8.12
C ASP A 504 -27.87 -9.99 8.15
N ASP A 505 -28.63 -9.76 9.23
CA ASP A 505 -29.72 -8.77 9.28
C ASP A 505 -29.32 -7.33 9.65
N GLN A 506 -28.11 -7.08 10.16
CA GLN A 506 -27.67 -5.72 10.50
C GLN A 506 -26.24 -5.42 10.07
N VAL A 507 -26.09 -4.56 9.06
CA VAL A 507 -24.85 -3.83 8.81
C VAL A 507 -24.75 -2.69 9.83
N PRO A 508 -23.76 -2.68 10.75
CA PRO A 508 -23.69 -1.67 11.79
C PRO A 508 -23.44 -0.27 11.21
N MET A 509 -24.14 0.73 11.74
CA MET A 509 -23.77 2.14 11.55
C MET A 509 -22.52 2.41 12.40
N GLU A 510 -21.35 2.21 11.80
CA GLU A 510 -20.06 2.22 12.50
C GLU A 510 -19.77 3.53 13.26
N ASP A 511 -19.82 3.45 14.60
CA ASP A 511 -19.27 4.45 15.50
C ASP A 511 -17.78 4.15 15.77
N VAL A 512 -16.93 5.12 15.46
CA VAL A 512 -15.48 5.03 15.69
C VAL A 512 -15.15 4.92 17.18
N ARG A 513 -16.00 5.42 18.10
CA ARG A 513 -15.81 5.20 19.54
C ARG A 513 -15.94 3.71 19.90
N GLU A 514 -16.99 3.05 19.41
CA GLU A 514 -17.17 1.61 19.62
C GLU A 514 -16.05 0.81 18.94
N SER A 515 -15.72 1.16 17.70
CA SER A 515 -14.63 0.55 16.93
C SER A 515 -13.29 0.58 17.68
N VAL A 516 -12.92 1.72 18.26
CA VAL A 516 -11.70 1.85 19.08
C VAL A 516 -11.82 1.06 20.39
N ALA A 517 -13.00 0.95 20.99
CA ALA A 517 -13.23 0.11 22.16
C ALA A 517 -13.10 -1.39 21.85
N GLN A 518 -13.59 -1.86 20.69
CA GLN A 518 -13.40 -3.24 20.23
C GLN A 518 -11.91 -3.57 20.02
N VAL A 519 -11.14 -2.68 19.38
CA VAL A 519 -9.67 -2.85 19.25
C VAL A 519 -8.98 -2.78 20.63
N SER A 520 -9.52 -2.03 21.59
CA SER A 520 -9.04 -2.02 22.98
C SER A 520 -9.26 -3.37 23.68
N LYS A 521 -10.43 -4.01 23.52
CA LYS A 521 -10.71 -5.39 24.01
C LYS A 521 -9.72 -6.37 23.38
N PHE A 522 -9.51 -6.29 22.06
CA PHE A 522 -8.53 -7.11 21.32
C PHE A 522 -7.10 -6.98 21.87
N VAL A 523 -6.58 -5.76 22.00
CA VAL A 523 -5.22 -5.51 22.50
C VAL A 523 -5.07 -5.92 23.98
N ARG A 524 -6.12 -5.80 24.80
CA ARG A 524 -6.11 -6.30 26.18
C ARG A 524 -6.02 -7.83 26.23
N ALA A 525 -6.90 -8.53 25.53
CA ALA A 525 -6.91 -10.00 25.47
C ALA A 525 -5.57 -10.56 24.96
N ALA A 526 -4.98 -9.95 23.91
CA ALA A 526 -3.67 -10.36 23.40
C ALA A 526 -2.53 -10.18 24.43
N ARG A 527 -2.55 -9.10 25.24
CA ARG A 527 -1.58 -8.90 26.34
C ARG A 527 -1.74 -9.98 27.42
N GLU A 528 -2.96 -10.40 27.72
CA GLU A 528 -3.23 -11.45 28.70
C GLU A 528 -2.73 -12.82 28.23
N VAL A 529 -3.06 -13.25 26.99
CA VAL A 529 -2.53 -14.49 26.40
C VAL A 529 -1.00 -14.50 26.44
N SER A 530 -0.37 -13.40 26.04
CA SER A 530 1.08 -13.27 26.06
C SER A 530 1.70 -13.31 27.46
N ARG A 531 0.97 -12.92 28.51
CA ARG A 531 1.41 -12.95 29.91
C ARG A 531 1.20 -14.33 30.55
N GLU A 532 0.06 -14.96 30.28
CA GLU A 532 -0.28 -16.30 30.76
C GLU A 532 0.69 -17.36 30.20
N SER A 533 1.14 -17.16 28.96
CA SER A 533 2.19 -17.95 28.30
C SER A 533 3.61 -17.71 28.86
N GLY A 534 3.78 -16.82 29.85
CA GLY A 534 5.08 -16.35 30.32
C GLY A 534 5.95 -17.39 31.05
N ARG A 535 5.37 -18.52 31.46
CA ARG A 535 6.10 -19.67 32.04
C ARG A 535 6.87 -20.49 31.00
N ASP A 536 6.59 -20.27 29.71
CA ASP A 536 6.92 -21.16 28.60
C ASP A 536 7.93 -20.52 27.62
N SER A 537 8.73 -19.59 28.14
CA SER A 537 9.47 -18.55 27.39
C SER A 537 10.69 -19.04 26.61
N LEU A 538 11.27 -20.18 27.00
CA LEU A 538 12.50 -20.75 26.43
C LEU A 538 12.29 -21.74 25.28
N ALA A 539 11.08 -22.29 25.11
CA ALA A 539 10.80 -23.25 24.06
C ALA A 539 10.73 -22.59 22.67
N SER A 540 11.08 -23.34 21.63
CA SER A 540 11.06 -22.86 20.23
C SER A 540 9.67 -22.40 19.76
N ARG A 541 9.61 -21.65 18.66
CA ARG A 541 8.42 -20.95 18.19
C ARG A 541 8.06 -21.37 16.76
N ASP A 542 6.90 -22.00 16.64
CA ASP A 542 6.37 -22.63 15.44
C ASP A 542 4.87 -22.33 15.25
N ALA A 543 4.29 -22.86 14.17
CA ALA A 543 2.89 -22.68 13.83
C ALA A 543 1.91 -23.34 14.83
N ALA A 544 2.35 -24.38 15.56
CA ALA A 544 1.51 -25.03 16.56
C ALA A 544 1.31 -24.12 17.78
N ARG A 545 2.39 -23.50 18.28
CA ARG A 545 2.31 -22.56 19.42
C ARG A 545 1.59 -21.26 19.06
N ASP A 546 1.68 -20.79 17.81
CA ASP A 546 0.79 -19.74 17.30
C ASP A 546 -0.68 -20.14 17.38
N THR A 547 -1.03 -21.34 16.90
CA THR A 547 -2.41 -21.87 16.92
C THR A 547 -2.98 -21.92 18.35
N VAL A 548 -2.15 -22.28 19.34
CA VAL A 548 -2.52 -22.23 20.77
C VAL A 548 -2.82 -20.80 21.23
N PHE A 549 -1.98 -19.82 20.87
CA PHE A 549 -2.22 -18.41 21.24
C PHE A 549 -3.44 -17.83 20.51
N GLU A 550 -3.71 -18.22 19.26
CA GLU A 550 -4.96 -17.86 18.58
C GLU A 550 -6.19 -18.44 19.28
N ALA A 551 -6.15 -19.72 19.69
CA ALA A 551 -7.26 -20.37 20.39
C ALA A 551 -7.54 -19.70 21.75
N ALA A 552 -6.49 -19.37 22.50
CA ALA A 552 -6.60 -18.61 23.75
C ALA A 552 -7.16 -17.19 23.52
N LEU A 553 -6.76 -16.52 22.43
CA LEU A 553 -7.25 -15.20 22.06
C LEU A 553 -8.74 -15.22 21.65
N ARG A 554 -9.15 -16.20 20.84
CA ARG A 554 -10.56 -16.44 20.48
C ARG A 554 -11.41 -16.66 21.73
N LYS A 555 -10.96 -17.54 22.64
CA LYS A 555 -11.64 -17.80 23.92
C LYS A 555 -11.80 -16.54 24.78
N LYS A 556 -10.76 -15.71 24.92
CA LYS A 556 -10.83 -14.43 25.69
C LYS A 556 -11.65 -13.33 25.03
N LEU A 557 -11.93 -13.43 23.74
CA LEU A 557 -12.73 -12.44 23.01
C LEU A 557 -14.20 -12.85 22.81
N GLU A 558 -14.54 -14.08 23.21
CA GLU A 558 -15.88 -14.70 23.07
C GLU A 558 -16.29 -14.86 21.59
N CYS A 559 -15.31 -14.92 20.68
CA CYS A 559 -15.53 -15.08 19.24
C CYS A 559 -15.15 -16.49 18.77
N GLY A 560 -15.98 -17.05 17.88
CA GLY A 560 -15.71 -18.35 17.26
C GLY A 560 -14.61 -18.31 16.20
N HIS A 561 -14.55 -19.38 15.38
CA HIS A 561 -13.55 -19.56 14.31
C HIS A 561 -13.52 -18.45 13.25
N GLN A 562 -14.52 -17.56 13.23
CA GLN A 562 -14.58 -16.36 12.38
C GLN A 562 -13.40 -15.40 12.61
N LEU A 563 -12.87 -15.27 13.84
CA LEU A 563 -11.71 -14.41 14.09
C LEU A 563 -10.46 -15.04 13.48
N GLN A 564 -10.03 -14.48 12.34
CA GLN A 564 -8.70 -14.68 11.82
C GLN A 564 -7.70 -13.80 12.58
N VAL A 565 -6.51 -14.33 12.84
CA VAL A 565 -5.41 -13.62 13.49
C VAL A 565 -4.35 -13.32 12.44
N TRP A 566 -3.84 -12.09 12.42
CA TRP A 566 -2.77 -11.70 11.50
C TRP A 566 -1.42 -11.81 12.20
N HIS A 567 -0.49 -12.51 11.57
CA HIS A 567 0.94 -12.50 11.85
C HIS A 567 1.67 -13.03 10.60
N PRO A 568 2.99 -12.79 10.46
CA PRO A 568 3.75 -13.34 9.34
C PRO A 568 3.90 -14.87 9.40
N PRO A 569 4.11 -15.53 8.26
CA PRO A 569 4.35 -16.97 8.22
C PRO A 569 5.74 -17.36 8.74
N PHE A 570 5.89 -18.65 9.08
CA PHE A 570 7.18 -19.31 9.36
C PHE A 570 7.78 -19.93 8.10
#